data_AF-A0A101XLT9-F1
#
_entry.id   AF-A0A101XLT9-F1
#
_cell.length_a   1.000
_cell.length_b   1.000
_cell.length_c   1.000
_cell.angle_alpha   90.00
_cell.angle_beta   90.00
_cell.angle_gamma   90.00
#
_symmetry.space_group_name_H-M   'P 1'
#
loop_
_entity.id
_entity.type
_entity.pdbx_description
1 polymer ?
#
loop_
_entity_poly.entity_id
_entity_poly.type
_entity_poly.pdbx_seq_one_letter_code
_entity_poly.pdbx_strand_id
1 'polypeptide(L)'
;MRLRGVLLVMIIVILAISSIAHADEAVRGYFMVNYVTYLNPSGQATNYYIEYSLTLYNNEPYPIPLTISIELPQYSSVIYTSPTANVTSNEVTWVVNLQPYSEETLEVRFKPIYTVLPIASLDYQVLVNGTPVNTTIINSGVGTKINLLTNITNLLPFPTMTTISLTRQSGLYYEYNITPTITQNILGYEVDYWLFSTSNNTSFGLGMVVEDLGPWHSIRVNPVGVQVSIDLNQSINSLRGAIDELNATINQLSALSSSVINASSTANNYTAQFLQLIALLNQTSNVLGASAYLINSTLLVESLLQAQLIELKIALTAGGQVLGTEANVISQLRSSLNPIVSNEQSYINALNTLKNDLSQIEKFTNNSTLDAEINNTINAINQVENLIITLNQVYNNLGEVQSEISSTQVQVNQAVEGLNYAIYAANESEALIISISKNLYLLHNELNNLTNQLLSTYLGMASYQARAMSYLMQISNYEGELRGMMLEDEVRISVLNALANQYLGYLRINNTNVSIDVTIEETFIVEMPSIVNTQYLLQLLNKTAVQGNKTTSHGVSMVTAIPNHLIYLVVLGVSIAVLLITFIIRKLH
;
A
#
# COMPACT_ATOMS: atom_id res chain seq x y z
N MET A 1 -9.39 50.26 46.74
CA MET A 1 -9.50 49.11 45.82
C MET A 1 -9.55 49.46 44.32
N ARG A 2 -9.61 50.74 43.89
CA ARG A 2 -9.79 51.11 42.48
C ARG A 2 -8.52 51.55 41.70
N LEU A 3 -7.39 51.81 42.36
CA LEU A 3 -6.17 52.26 41.66
C LEU A 3 -5.31 51.08 41.12
N ARG A 4 -5.26 49.95 41.84
CA ARG A 4 -4.44 48.79 41.44
C ARG A 4 -5.03 48.01 40.25
N GLY A 5 -6.36 47.97 40.11
CA GLY A 5 -7.02 47.34 38.96
C GLY A 5 -6.82 48.12 37.67
N VAL A 6 -6.85 49.46 37.73
CA VAL A 6 -6.63 50.32 36.56
C VAL A 6 -5.17 50.25 36.11
N LEU A 7 -4.20 50.22 37.04
CA LEU A 7 -2.78 50.13 36.70
C LEU A 7 -2.41 48.75 36.12
N LEU A 8 -3.05 47.68 36.59
CA LEU A 8 -2.85 46.33 36.05
C LEU A 8 -3.48 46.17 34.66
N VAL A 9 -4.66 46.75 34.43
CA VAL A 9 -5.28 46.82 33.09
C VAL A 9 -4.44 47.70 32.15
N MET A 10 -3.89 48.81 32.62
CA MET A 10 -3.03 49.68 31.80
C MET A 10 -1.70 49.01 31.45
N ILE A 11 -1.10 48.24 32.37
CA ILE A 11 0.11 47.43 32.09
C ILE A 11 -0.21 46.28 31.13
N ILE A 12 -1.37 45.63 31.24
CA ILE A 12 -1.80 44.58 30.30
C ILE A 12 -2.11 45.17 28.92
N VAL A 13 -2.70 46.37 28.84
CA VAL A 13 -2.93 47.08 27.58
C VAL A 13 -1.61 47.58 26.98
N ILE A 14 -0.66 48.07 27.78
CA ILE A 14 0.68 48.45 27.30
C ILE A 14 1.49 47.23 26.86
N LEU A 15 1.37 46.09 27.56
CA LEU A 15 1.99 44.81 27.16
C LEU A 15 1.34 44.23 25.90
N ALA A 16 0.01 44.36 25.76
CA ALA A 16 -0.74 43.94 24.57
C ALA A 16 -0.55 44.89 23.37
N ILE A 17 -0.26 46.17 23.60
CA ILE A 17 0.18 47.13 22.56
C ILE A 17 1.66 46.91 22.22
N SER A 18 2.47 46.36 23.13
CA SER A 18 3.87 45.98 22.82
C SER A 18 4.02 44.61 22.16
N SER A 19 2.96 43.79 22.14
CA SER A 19 2.88 42.61 21.30
C SER A 19 2.18 42.96 19.98
N ILE A 20 2.73 43.95 19.25
CA ILE A 20 2.54 43.98 17.81
C ILE A 20 3.27 42.74 17.33
N ALA A 21 2.53 41.77 16.79
CA ALA A 21 3.14 40.69 16.04
C ALA A 21 3.97 41.36 14.94
N HIS A 22 5.30 41.38 15.12
CA HIS A 22 6.19 41.72 14.02
C HIS A 22 5.86 40.74 12.90
N ALA A 23 5.41 41.26 11.76
CA ALA A 23 5.31 40.45 10.56
C ALA A 23 6.72 39.91 10.25
N ASP A 24 6.82 38.64 9.84
CA ASP A 24 8.11 38.00 9.49
C ASP A 24 8.86 38.76 8.37
N GLU A 25 8.18 39.64 7.64
CA GLU A 25 8.72 40.46 6.56
C GLU A 25 8.30 41.93 6.73
N ALA A 26 9.29 42.82 6.95
CA ALA A 26 9.07 44.25 7.18
C ALA A 26 8.44 44.96 5.95
N VAL A 27 8.81 44.53 4.74
CA VAL A 27 8.25 45.01 3.47
C VAL A 27 8.02 43.83 2.55
N ARG A 28 6.81 43.73 1.97
CA ARG A 28 6.47 42.74 0.96
C ARG A 28 6.18 43.42 -0.38
N GLY A 29 6.75 42.88 -1.45
CA GLY A 29 6.62 43.38 -2.80
C GLY A 29 5.97 42.37 -3.73
N TYR A 30 5.23 42.86 -4.72
CA TYR A 30 4.69 42.08 -5.83
C TYR A 30 5.17 42.72 -7.11
N PHE A 31 6.00 42.00 -7.86
CA PHE A 31 6.55 42.43 -9.13
C PHE A 31 5.84 41.74 -10.28
N MET A 32 5.00 42.49 -10.98
CA MET A 32 4.27 42.04 -12.16
C MET A 32 5.01 42.47 -13.43
N VAL A 33 5.22 41.51 -14.32
CA VAL A 33 5.74 41.72 -15.66
C VAL A 33 4.67 41.36 -16.67
N ASN A 34 4.10 42.35 -17.35
CA ASN A 34 3.02 42.14 -18.31
C ASN A 34 3.45 42.49 -19.74
N TYR A 35 3.44 41.49 -20.62
CA TYR A 35 3.65 41.63 -22.06
C TYR A 35 2.32 41.94 -22.74
N VAL A 36 2.14 43.17 -23.21
CA VAL A 36 0.86 43.61 -23.78
C VAL A 36 0.97 43.73 -25.30
N THR A 37 0.13 42.98 -26.02
CA THR A 37 0.06 42.99 -27.48
C THR A 37 -1.35 43.30 -27.97
N TYR A 38 -1.50 44.33 -28.80
CA TYR A 38 -2.74 44.70 -29.48
C TYR A 38 -2.79 44.01 -30.84
N LEU A 39 -3.91 43.35 -31.11
CA LEU A 39 -4.11 42.48 -32.25
C LEU A 39 -5.31 42.97 -33.05
N ASN A 40 -5.15 43.23 -34.35
CA ASN A 40 -6.27 43.65 -35.20
C ASN A 40 -7.14 42.45 -35.63
N PRO A 41 -8.36 42.65 -36.15
CA PRO A 41 -9.20 41.53 -36.61
C PRO A 41 -8.57 40.63 -37.69
N SER A 42 -7.53 41.12 -38.39
CA SER A 42 -6.87 40.44 -39.52
C SER A 42 -5.65 39.60 -39.14
N GLY A 43 -5.33 39.44 -37.84
CA GLY A 43 -4.22 38.58 -37.41
C GLY A 43 -2.89 39.30 -37.17
N GLN A 44 -2.83 40.63 -37.22
CA GLN A 44 -1.57 41.40 -37.13
C GLN A 44 -1.48 42.20 -35.83
N ALA A 45 -0.28 42.25 -35.25
CA ALA A 45 0.01 43.10 -34.10
C ALA A 45 0.06 44.58 -34.52
N THR A 46 -0.77 45.42 -33.91
CA THR A 46 -0.84 46.87 -34.19
C THR A 46 0.03 47.68 -33.26
N ASN A 47 0.18 47.24 -32.01
CA ASN A 47 0.99 47.88 -31.00
C ASN A 47 1.42 46.85 -29.95
N TYR A 48 2.57 47.08 -29.32
CA TYR A 48 3.03 46.27 -28.19
C TYR A 48 3.84 47.13 -27.21
N TYR A 49 3.83 46.74 -25.95
CA TYR A 49 4.71 47.26 -24.90
C TYR A 49 4.86 46.23 -23.79
N ILE A 50 5.88 46.42 -22.95
CA ILE A 50 6.03 45.69 -21.70
C ILE A 50 5.73 46.66 -20.56
N GLU A 51 4.95 46.21 -19.59
CA GLU A 51 4.70 46.90 -18.33
C GLU A 51 5.40 46.14 -17.20
N TYR A 52 6.27 46.84 -16.50
CA TYR A 52 6.78 46.39 -15.21
C TYR A 52 6.05 47.19 -14.14
N SER A 53 5.36 46.48 -13.24
CA SER A 53 4.65 47.06 -12.10
C SER A 53 5.17 46.44 -10.81
N LEU A 54 5.59 47.27 -9.86
CA LEU A 54 6.04 46.85 -8.54
C LEU A 54 5.12 47.49 -7.51
N THR A 55 4.32 46.67 -6.84
CA THR A 55 3.53 47.09 -5.68
C THR A 55 4.26 46.72 -4.40
N LEU A 56 4.48 47.70 -3.52
CA LEU A 56 5.16 47.51 -2.24
C LEU A 56 4.19 47.77 -1.09
N TYR A 57 4.24 46.90 -0.09
CA TYR A 57 3.45 46.95 1.13
C TYR A 57 4.38 47.12 2.33
N ASN A 58 4.17 48.19 3.09
CA ASN A 58 4.85 48.38 4.36
C ASN A 58 4.02 47.80 5.50
N ASN A 59 4.54 46.75 6.15
CA ASN A 59 3.86 46.11 7.29
C ASN A 59 4.30 46.69 8.64
N GLU A 60 5.26 47.61 8.65
CA GLU A 60 5.83 48.20 9.86
C GLU A 60 5.07 49.46 10.31
N PRO A 61 5.10 49.78 11.62
CA PRO A 61 4.45 50.97 12.18
C PRO A 61 5.20 52.28 11.91
N TYR A 62 6.28 52.28 11.11
CA TYR A 62 7.09 53.46 10.78
C TYR A 62 7.33 53.58 9.26
N PRO A 63 7.52 54.82 8.74
CA PRO A 63 7.83 55.01 7.34
C PRO A 63 9.19 54.41 6.95
N ILE A 64 9.27 53.84 5.75
CA ILE A 64 10.49 53.22 5.22
C ILE A 64 10.90 53.94 3.93
N PRO A 65 12.03 54.67 3.92
CA PRO A 65 12.55 55.29 2.71
C PRO A 65 13.23 54.23 1.84
N LEU A 66 12.74 54.05 0.61
CA LEU A 66 13.28 53.12 -0.37
C LEU A 66 13.75 53.85 -1.63
N THR A 67 14.91 53.46 -2.13
CA THR A 67 15.35 53.80 -3.48
C THR A 67 15.24 52.55 -4.32
N ILE A 68 14.43 52.63 -5.37
CA ILE A 68 14.09 51.50 -6.22
C ILE A 68 14.52 51.84 -7.64
N SER A 69 15.34 50.98 -8.23
CA SER A 69 15.75 51.07 -9.62
C SER A 69 15.30 49.82 -10.37
N ILE A 70 14.73 50.01 -11.54
CA ILE A 70 14.39 48.95 -12.48
C ILE A 70 15.25 49.10 -13.73
N GLU A 71 16.04 48.09 -14.04
CA GLU A 71 16.87 47.99 -15.23
C GLU A 71 16.04 47.42 -16.39
N LEU A 72 15.83 48.24 -17.41
CA LEU A 72 15.12 47.85 -18.62
C LEU A 72 16.07 47.12 -19.59
N PRO A 73 15.54 46.23 -20.45
CA PRO A 73 16.30 45.64 -21.55
C PRO A 73 17.00 46.71 -22.38
N GLN A 74 18.20 46.40 -22.89
CA GLN A 74 18.99 47.38 -23.64
C GLN A 74 18.20 47.96 -24.83
N TYR A 75 18.39 49.27 -25.04
CA TYR A 75 17.75 50.05 -26.09
C TYR A 75 16.23 50.17 -26.01
N SER A 76 15.62 49.84 -24.85
CA SER A 76 14.19 50.05 -24.62
C SER A 76 13.81 51.53 -24.65
N SER A 77 12.65 51.83 -25.24
CA SER A 77 12.08 53.18 -25.26
C SER A 77 10.98 53.32 -24.21
N VAL A 78 11.19 54.13 -23.18
CA VAL A 78 10.19 54.38 -22.13
C VAL A 78 9.01 55.17 -22.70
N ILE A 79 7.80 54.68 -22.46
CA ILE A 79 6.53 55.26 -22.91
C ILE A 79 5.85 56.00 -21.76
N TYR A 80 5.92 55.42 -20.55
CA TYR A 80 5.17 55.88 -19.39
C TYR A 80 5.87 55.45 -18.10
N THR A 81 5.81 56.31 -17.09
CA THR A 81 6.20 55.99 -15.70
C THR A 81 5.17 56.58 -14.73
N SER A 82 4.89 55.87 -13.64
CA SER A 82 4.02 56.35 -12.56
C SER A 82 4.43 55.74 -11.22
N PRO A 83 4.64 56.55 -10.16
CA PRO A 83 4.80 58.00 -10.16
C PRO A 83 5.96 58.45 -11.05
N THR A 84 6.10 59.77 -11.26
CA THR A 84 7.19 60.33 -12.07
C THR A 84 8.55 59.84 -11.56
N ALA A 85 9.31 59.21 -12.45
CA ALA A 85 10.60 58.59 -12.16
C ALA A 85 11.76 59.34 -12.81
N ASN A 86 12.97 59.14 -12.29
CA ASN A 86 14.20 59.54 -12.99
C ASN A 86 14.59 58.45 -13.98
N VAL A 87 14.62 58.77 -15.27
CA VAL A 87 15.00 57.83 -16.34
C VAL A 87 16.39 58.20 -16.84
N THR A 88 17.36 57.29 -16.67
CA THR A 88 18.75 57.47 -17.14
C THR A 88 19.17 56.27 -17.96
N SER A 89 19.42 56.46 -19.26
CA SER A 89 19.73 55.37 -20.19
C SER A 89 18.63 54.29 -20.20
N ASN A 90 18.88 53.14 -19.59
CA ASN A 90 17.98 52.00 -19.48
C ASN A 90 17.53 51.76 -18.03
N GLU A 91 17.84 52.64 -17.09
CA GLU A 91 17.47 52.52 -15.68
C GLU A 91 16.37 53.53 -15.34
N VAL A 92 15.34 53.05 -14.64
CA VAL A 92 14.25 53.88 -14.12
C VAL A 92 14.28 53.82 -12.60
N THR A 93 14.47 54.98 -11.97
CA THR A 93 14.68 55.08 -10.52
C THR A 93 13.58 55.92 -9.87
N TRP A 94 13.04 55.39 -8.77
CA TRP A 94 12.12 56.06 -7.85
C TRP A 94 12.77 56.23 -6.48
N VAL A 95 12.44 57.35 -5.84
CA VAL A 95 12.71 57.57 -4.41
C VAL A 95 11.36 57.63 -3.71
N VAL A 96 11.08 56.59 -2.95
CA VAL A 96 9.78 56.33 -2.34
C VAL A 96 9.89 56.43 -0.83
N ASN A 97 8.89 57.01 -0.18
CA ASN A 97 8.78 57.02 1.27
C ASN A 97 7.48 56.32 1.69
N LEU A 98 7.54 54.99 1.75
CA LEU A 98 6.38 54.14 2.08
C LEU A 98 5.91 54.45 3.50
N GLN A 99 4.66 54.89 3.63
CA GLN A 99 4.05 55.18 4.92
C GLN A 99 3.74 53.90 5.70
N PRO A 100 3.52 53.98 7.02
CA PRO A 100 3.13 52.80 7.82
C PRO A 100 1.82 52.20 7.32
N TYR A 101 1.77 50.88 7.15
CA TYR A 101 0.58 50.15 6.69
C TYR A 101 -0.02 50.68 5.38
N SER A 102 0.83 51.20 4.49
CA SER A 102 0.42 51.71 3.18
C SER A 102 0.92 50.82 2.04
N GLU A 103 0.28 50.97 0.89
CA GLU A 103 0.72 50.41 -0.37
C GLU A 103 1.18 51.53 -1.33
N GLU A 104 2.19 51.24 -2.14
CA GLU A 104 2.62 52.12 -3.22
C GLU A 104 2.94 51.28 -4.46
N THR A 105 2.44 51.71 -5.62
CA THR A 105 2.62 51.00 -6.89
C THR A 105 3.46 51.84 -7.83
N LEU A 106 4.53 51.24 -8.35
CA LEU A 106 5.47 51.83 -9.28
C LEU A 106 5.35 51.13 -10.63
N GLU A 107 5.11 51.88 -11.69
CA GLU A 107 4.85 51.36 -13.02
C GLU A 107 5.79 52.00 -14.03
N VAL A 108 6.34 51.18 -14.93
CA VAL A 108 7.02 51.63 -16.14
C VAL A 108 6.52 50.84 -17.34
N ARG A 109 6.14 51.55 -18.40
CA ARG A 109 5.85 50.95 -19.71
C ARG A 109 6.93 51.33 -20.69
N PHE A 110 7.40 50.36 -21.47
CA PHE A 110 8.45 50.56 -22.44
C PHE A 110 8.26 49.69 -23.68
N LYS A 111 8.83 50.11 -24.81
CA LYS A 111 8.93 49.30 -26.03
C LYS A 111 10.31 48.66 -26.12
N PRO A 112 10.41 47.32 -26.10
CA PRO A 112 11.69 46.65 -26.31
C PRO A 112 12.04 46.59 -27.81
N ILE A 113 13.35 46.48 -28.11
CA ILE A 113 13.84 46.25 -29.49
C ILE A 113 13.74 44.77 -29.88
N TYR A 114 13.85 43.86 -28.91
CA TYR A 114 13.75 42.42 -29.10
C TYR A 114 12.57 41.86 -28.32
N THR A 115 11.86 40.91 -28.91
CA THR A 115 10.84 40.12 -28.20
C THR A 115 11.51 39.27 -27.12
N VAL A 116 11.06 39.41 -25.88
CA VAL A 116 11.42 38.51 -24.78
C VAL A 116 10.65 37.19 -24.95
N LEU A 117 11.10 36.12 -24.30
CA LEU A 117 10.44 34.81 -24.30
C LEU A 117 8.98 34.95 -23.83
N PRO A 118 7.98 34.75 -24.72
CA PRO A 118 6.59 34.81 -24.32
C PRO A 118 6.24 33.58 -23.49
N ILE A 119 5.35 33.76 -22.51
CA ILE A 119 4.88 32.64 -21.67
C ILE A 119 3.74 31.86 -22.34
N ALA A 120 3.08 32.47 -23.34
CA ALA A 120 2.01 31.85 -24.12
C ALA A 120 1.96 32.43 -25.53
N SER A 121 1.31 31.71 -26.45
CA SER A 121 0.97 32.21 -27.79
C SER A 121 -0.53 32.14 -28.04
N LEU A 122 -1.08 33.16 -28.70
CA LEU A 122 -2.48 33.23 -29.06
C LEU A 122 -2.66 33.11 -30.58
N ASP A 123 -3.29 32.01 -31.01
CA ASP A 123 -3.88 31.91 -32.33
C ASP A 123 -5.34 32.34 -32.24
N TYR A 124 -5.77 33.27 -33.11
CA TYR A 124 -7.16 33.74 -33.11
C TYR A 124 -7.67 33.99 -34.51
N GLN A 125 -8.99 33.91 -34.65
CA GLN A 125 -9.70 34.21 -35.88
C GLN A 125 -11.01 34.91 -35.55
N VAL A 126 -11.23 36.06 -36.19
CA VAL A 126 -12.50 36.77 -36.14
C VAL A 126 -13.29 36.45 -37.40
N LEU A 127 -14.51 35.93 -37.22
CA LEU A 127 -15.43 35.58 -38.29
C LEU A 127 -16.63 36.52 -38.26
N VAL A 128 -17.00 37.12 -39.39
CA VAL A 128 -18.27 37.84 -39.55
C VAL A 128 -19.15 37.07 -40.53
N ASN A 129 -20.36 36.73 -40.10
CA ASN A 129 -21.31 35.87 -40.81
C ASN A 129 -20.67 34.56 -41.32
N GLY A 130 -19.74 33.99 -40.53
CA GLY A 130 -19.03 32.75 -40.86
C GLY A 130 -17.79 32.91 -41.76
N THR A 131 -17.44 34.14 -42.16
CA THR A 131 -16.27 34.41 -43.01
C THR A 131 -15.17 35.18 -42.27
N PRO A 132 -13.88 34.81 -42.41
CA PRO A 132 -12.77 35.55 -41.81
C PRO A 132 -12.70 36.99 -42.33
N VAL A 133 -12.47 37.94 -41.43
CA VAL A 133 -12.36 39.35 -41.78
C VAL A 133 -10.90 39.80 -41.94
N ASN A 134 -10.64 40.60 -42.98
CA ASN A 134 -9.34 41.21 -43.23
C ASN A 134 -9.33 42.73 -42.99
N THR A 135 -10.43 43.28 -42.47
CA THR A 135 -10.60 44.73 -42.26
C THR A 135 -11.13 45.03 -40.87
N THR A 136 -10.75 46.20 -40.34
CA THR A 136 -11.22 46.71 -39.04
C THR A 136 -12.64 47.30 -39.11
N ILE A 137 -13.13 47.61 -40.32
CA ILE A 137 -14.47 48.14 -40.57
C ILE A 137 -15.21 47.17 -41.50
N ILE A 138 -16.43 46.81 -41.12
CA ILE A 138 -17.29 45.89 -41.86
C ILE A 138 -18.59 46.60 -42.22
N ASN A 139 -18.94 46.57 -43.50
CA ASN A 139 -20.21 47.09 -43.97
C ASN A 139 -21.32 46.07 -43.72
N SER A 140 -22.13 46.27 -42.68
CA SER A 140 -23.23 45.37 -42.35
C SER A 140 -24.32 46.06 -41.51
N GLY A 141 -25.39 45.32 -41.21
CA GLY A 141 -26.59 45.79 -40.51
C GLY A 141 -26.84 45.11 -39.16
N VAL A 142 -28.03 45.36 -38.59
CA VAL A 142 -28.58 44.58 -37.47
C VAL A 142 -28.74 43.12 -37.89
N GLY A 143 -28.48 42.18 -36.99
CA GLY A 143 -28.46 40.73 -37.22
C GLY A 143 -27.11 40.18 -37.67
N THR A 144 -26.09 41.01 -37.80
CA THR A 144 -24.72 40.58 -38.11
C THR A 144 -24.18 39.71 -36.98
N LYS A 145 -23.67 38.51 -37.32
CA LYS A 145 -23.02 37.60 -36.37
C LYS A 145 -21.51 37.76 -36.43
N ILE A 146 -20.87 37.96 -35.29
CA ILE A 146 -19.43 38.12 -35.11
C ILE A 146 -18.97 37.03 -34.16
N ASN A 147 -18.09 36.14 -34.60
CA ASN A 147 -17.53 35.08 -33.77
C ASN A 147 -16.03 35.29 -33.62
N LEU A 148 -15.55 35.29 -32.37
CA LEU A 148 -14.15 35.17 -32.03
C LEU A 148 -13.87 33.71 -31.70
N LEU A 149 -12.89 33.12 -32.39
CA LEU A 149 -12.30 31.84 -32.04
C LEU A 149 -10.87 32.09 -31.59
N THR A 150 -10.51 31.62 -30.40
CA THR A 150 -9.15 31.71 -29.86
C THR A 150 -8.64 30.34 -29.47
N ASN A 151 -7.33 30.17 -29.59
CA ASN A 151 -6.58 28.99 -29.22
C ASN A 151 -5.29 29.45 -28.53
N ILE A 152 -5.24 29.28 -27.21
CA ILE A 152 -4.15 29.74 -26.36
C ILE A 152 -3.22 28.57 -26.08
N THR A 153 -1.98 28.63 -26.59
CA THR A 153 -0.96 27.62 -26.31
C THR A 153 -0.05 28.10 -25.19
N ASN A 154 0.10 27.29 -24.15
CA ASN A 154 1.04 27.52 -23.07
C ASN A 154 2.44 27.08 -23.52
N LEU A 155 3.41 27.98 -23.43
CA LEU A 155 4.79 27.73 -23.85
C LEU A 155 5.69 27.30 -22.68
N LEU A 156 5.14 27.27 -21.47
CA LEU A 156 5.83 26.85 -20.26
C LEU A 156 5.54 25.38 -19.95
N PRO A 157 6.50 24.65 -19.35
CA PRO A 157 6.33 23.24 -18.99
C PRO A 157 5.44 23.02 -17.75
N PHE A 158 4.61 24.00 -17.37
CA PHE A 158 3.75 23.98 -16.19
C PHE A 158 2.44 24.73 -16.47
N PRO A 159 1.31 24.37 -15.83
CA PRO A 159 0.03 25.01 -16.08
C PRO A 159 0.04 26.50 -15.76
N THR A 160 -0.49 27.32 -16.66
CA THR A 160 -0.69 28.76 -16.47
C THR A 160 -2.16 29.07 -16.27
N MET A 161 -2.47 30.17 -15.60
CA MET A 161 -3.84 30.66 -15.52
C MET A 161 -4.16 31.47 -16.77
N THR A 162 -5.31 31.23 -17.39
CA THR A 162 -5.79 32.00 -18.54
C THR A 162 -7.11 32.67 -18.20
N THR A 163 -7.13 33.99 -18.29
CA THR A 163 -8.29 34.84 -18.07
C THR A 163 -8.71 35.47 -19.37
N ILE A 164 -9.92 35.18 -19.83
CA ILE A 164 -10.53 35.89 -20.95
C ILE A 164 -11.53 36.89 -20.39
N SER A 165 -11.47 38.14 -20.83
CA SER A 165 -12.33 39.21 -20.35
C SER A 165 -13.05 39.91 -21.49
N LEU A 166 -14.33 40.22 -21.25
CA LEU A 166 -15.19 40.93 -22.18
C LEU A 166 -16.04 41.96 -21.44
N THR A 167 -15.87 43.23 -21.78
CA THR A 167 -16.76 44.29 -21.30
C THR A 167 -18.01 44.31 -22.18
N ARG A 168 -19.17 44.00 -21.58
CA ARG A 168 -20.45 44.05 -22.28
C ARG A 168 -20.79 45.47 -22.71
N GLN A 169 -21.45 45.56 -23.85
CA GLN A 169 -21.94 46.82 -24.40
C GLN A 169 -23.37 46.67 -24.88
N SER A 170 -24.12 47.79 -24.82
CA SER A 170 -25.46 47.85 -25.38
C SER A 170 -25.46 47.68 -26.90
N GLY A 171 -26.52 47.08 -27.45
CA GLY A 171 -26.68 46.84 -28.88
C GLY A 171 -26.03 45.56 -29.40
N LEU A 172 -25.43 44.75 -28.52
CA LEU A 172 -24.96 43.39 -28.82
C LEU A 172 -25.65 42.37 -27.92
N TYR A 173 -26.05 41.26 -28.53
CA TYR A 173 -26.39 40.02 -27.84
C TYR A 173 -25.17 39.09 -27.86
N TYR A 174 -24.89 38.42 -26.74
CA TYR A 174 -23.71 37.56 -26.60
C TYR A 174 -24.12 36.08 -26.61
N GLU A 175 -23.52 35.32 -27.50
CA GLU A 175 -23.66 33.86 -27.63
C GLU A 175 -22.35 33.22 -27.18
N TYR A 176 -22.30 32.64 -25.99
CA TYR A 176 -21.09 32.00 -25.48
C TYR A 176 -21.21 30.48 -25.48
N ASN A 177 -20.16 29.80 -25.95
CA ASN A 177 -20.09 28.33 -25.92
C ASN A 177 -19.87 27.79 -24.50
N ILE A 178 -19.26 28.62 -23.63
CA ILE A 178 -18.96 28.32 -22.23
C ILE A 178 -19.49 29.50 -21.40
N THR A 179 -20.27 29.24 -20.35
CA THR A 179 -20.79 30.29 -19.47
C THR A 179 -19.63 31.02 -18.75
N PRO A 180 -19.68 32.36 -18.59
CA PRO A 180 -18.70 33.10 -17.80
C PRO A 180 -18.50 32.49 -16.42
N THR A 181 -17.25 32.39 -15.97
CA THR A 181 -16.93 31.93 -14.61
C THR A 181 -17.38 32.96 -13.57
N ILE A 182 -17.16 34.24 -13.87
CA ILE A 182 -17.53 35.36 -13.00
C ILE A 182 -18.01 36.51 -13.89
N THR A 183 -19.09 37.17 -13.48
CA THR A 183 -19.55 38.44 -14.06
C THR A 183 -19.50 39.51 -12.97
N GLN A 184 -18.81 40.63 -13.24
CA GLN A 184 -18.66 41.73 -12.30
C GLN A 184 -19.17 43.04 -12.88
N ASN A 185 -19.68 43.94 -12.03
CA ASN A 185 -19.98 45.31 -12.42
C ASN A 185 -18.84 46.23 -11.98
N ILE A 186 -18.08 46.75 -12.95
CA ILE A 186 -16.95 47.64 -12.72
C ILE A 186 -17.33 49.02 -13.24
N LEU A 187 -17.45 50.00 -12.34
CA LEU A 187 -17.77 51.39 -12.66
C LEU A 187 -19.02 51.55 -13.55
N GLY A 188 -20.01 50.68 -13.38
CA GLY A 188 -21.27 50.69 -14.15
C GLY A 188 -21.27 49.81 -15.40
N TYR A 189 -20.12 49.21 -15.77
CA TYR A 189 -20.01 48.28 -16.90
C TYR A 189 -20.03 46.83 -16.41
N GLU A 190 -20.81 45.99 -17.07
CA GLU A 190 -20.80 44.55 -16.82
C GLU A 190 -19.64 43.90 -17.58
N VAL A 191 -18.75 43.20 -16.87
CA VAL A 191 -17.57 42.53 -17.42
C VAL A 191 -17.67 41.04 -17.11
N ASP A 192 -17.63 40.23 -18.17
CA ASP A 192 -17.59 38.78 -18.08
C ASP A 192 -16.14 38.29 -18.08
N TYR A 193 -15.84 37.36 -17.18
CA TYR A 193 -14.55 36.70 -17.05
C TYR A 193 -14.69 35.19 -17.19
N TRP A 194 -13.84 34.59 -18.03
CA TRP A 194 -13.66 33.15 -18.10
C TRP A 194 -12.26 32.79 -17.62
N LEU A 195 -12.20 31.87 -16.67
CA LEU A 195 -10.99 31.48 -15.95
C LEU A 195 -10.68 30.01 -16.27
N PHE A 196 -9.51 29.76 -16.87
CA PHE A 196 -9.07 28.42 -17.28
C PHE A 196 -7.67 28.13 -16.74
N SER A 197 -7.41 26.88 -16.37
CA SER A 197 -6.04 26.39 -16.18
C SER A 197 -5.57 25.77 -17.50
N THR A 198 -4.55 26.38 -18.12
CA THR A 198 -4.04 25.98 -19.43
C THR A 198 -2.75 25.19 -19.27
N SER A 199 -2.82 23.86 -19.37
CA SER A 199 -1.63 22.99 -19.29
C SER A 199 -0.85 22.91 -20.61
N ASN A 200 -1.54 22.92 -21.75
CA ASN A 200 -0.92 22.81 -23.07
C ASN A 200 -1.62 23.74 -24.08
N ASN A 201 -2.93 23.55 -24.26
CA ASN A 201 -3.73 24.41 -25.12
C ASN A 201 -5.17 24.55 -24.61
N THR A 202 -5.73 25.75 -24.73
CA THR A 202 -7.12 26.07 -24.38
C THR A 202 -7.80 26.78 -25.55
N SER A 203 -8.87 26.18 -26.07
CA SER A 203 -9.71 26.78 -27.13
C SER A 203 -10.93 27.48 -26.55
N PHE A 204 -11.23 28.68 -27.03
CA PHE A 204 -12.40 29.45 -26.61
C PHE A 204 -13.14 30.06 -27.80
N GLY A 205 -14.47 30.15 -27.69
CA GLY A 205 -15.34 30.67 -28.74
C GLY A 205 -16.39 31.62 -28.15
N LEU A 206 -16.46 32.82 -28.71
CA LEU A 206 -17.40 33.87 -28.33
C LEU A 206 -18.13 34.40 -29.56
N GLY A 207 -19.44 34.18 -29.60
CA GLY A 207 -20.35 34.77 -30.57
C GLY A 207 -20.98 36.06 -30.06
N MET A 208 -21.21 36.99 -30.97
CA MET A 208 -21.85 38.29 -30.74
C MET A 208 -22.81 38.56 -31.90
N VAL A 209 -24.04 38.95 -31.60
CA VAL A 209 -25.05 39.31 -32.60
C VAL A 209 -25.41 40.78 -32.43
N VAL A 210 -25.32 41.56 -33.50
CA VAL A 210 -25.68 42.98 -33.48
C VAL A 210 -27.20 43.11 -33.39
N GLU A 211 -27.70 43.65 -32.29
CA GLU A 211 -29.14 43.92 -32.07
C GLU A 211 -29.51 45.37 -32.39
N ASP A 212 -28.61 46.32 -32.11
CA ASP A 212 -28.82 47.74 -32.36
C ASP A 212 -27.51 48.41 -32.78
N LEU A 213 -27.56 49.20 -33.87
CA LEU A 213 -26.44 49.99 -34.36
C LEU A 213 -26.42 51.42 -33.79
N GLY A 214 -27.41 51.76 -32.97
CA GLY A 214 -27.56 53.07 -32.37
C GLY A 214 -27.84 54.19 -33.40
N PRO A 215 -27.86 55.46 -32.94
CA PRO A 215 -28.25 56.59 -33.77
C PRO A 215 -27.31 56.84 -34.96
N TRP A 216 -26.03 56.49 -34.82
CA TRP A 216 -25.02 56.66 -35.86
C TRP A 216 -24.99 55.53 -36.88
N HIS A 217 -25.85 54.51 -36.71
CA HIS A 217 -25.89 53.32 -37.56
C HIS A 217 -24.52 52.65 -37.69
N SER A 218 -23.77 52.68 -36.58
CA SER A 218 -22.44 52.11 -36.45
C SER A 218 -22.21 51.67 -35.02
N ILE A 219 -21.65 50.49 -34.83
CA ILE A 219 -21.24 49.99 -33.53
C ILE A 219 -19.77 49.58 -33.58
N ARG A 220 -18.97 50.11 -32.65
CA ARG A 220 -17.62 49.62 -32.40
C ARG A 220 -17.74 48.53 -31.35
N VAL A 221 -17.34 47.31 -31.71
CA VAL A 221 -17.36 46.20 -30.76
C VAL A 221 -16.18 46.36 -29.81
N ASN A 222 -16.44 46.24 -28.50
CA ASN A 222 -15.39 46.27 -27.49
C ASN A 222 -14.35 45.17 -27.74
N PRO A 223 -13.06 45.44 -27.46
CA PRO A 223 -12.02 44.44 -27.58
C PRO A 223 -12.24 43.30 -26.58
N VAL A 224 -11.70 42.12 -26.90
CA VAL A 224 -11.64 40.99 -25.97
C VAL A 224 -10.21 40.89 -25.44
N GLY A 225 -10.08 40.86 -24.12
CA GLY A 225 -8.81 40.63 -23.45
C GLY A 225 -8.57 39.13 -23.25
N VAL A 226 -7.37 38.66 -23.54
CA VAL A 226 -6.91 37.31 -23.21
C VAL A 226 -5.59 37.47 -22.45
N GLN A 227 -5.61 37.20 -21.17
CA GLN A 227 -4.45 37.30 -20.29
C GLN A 227 -4.05 35.90 -19.87
N VAL A 228 -2.77 35.56 -20.02
CA VAL A 228 -2.17 34.35 -19.45
C VAL A 228 -1.26 34.79 -18.33
N SER A 229 -1.37 34.22 -17.14
CA SER A 229 -0.55 34.60 -16.00
C SER A 229 0.01 33.39 -15.25
N ILE A 230 1.17 33.61 -14.66
CA ILE A 230 1.76 32.72 -13.67
C ILE A 230 2.34 33.51 -12.50
N ASP A 231 1.93 33.14 -11.29
CA ASP A 231 2.64 33.48 -10.07
C ASP A 231 3.78 32.45 -9.86
N LEU A 232 5.02 32.91 -10.02
CA LEU A 232 6.20 32.04 -9.93
C LEU A 232 6.41 31.55 -8.51
N ASN A 233 6.23 32.41 -7.52
CA ASN A 233 6.48 32.11 -6.11
C ASN A 233 5.46 31.09 -5.59
N GLN A 234 4.17 31.30 -5.89
CA GLN A 234 3.11 30.35 -5.56
C GLN A 234 3.32 29.01 -6.26
N SER A 235 3.74 29.02 -7.53
CA SER A 235 4.01 27.79 -8.30
C SER A 235 5.19 27.01 -7.72
N ILE A 236 6.30 27.68 -7.37
CA ILE A 236 7.46 27.08 -6.71
C ILE A 236 7.05 26.47 -5.36
N ASN A 237 6.30 27.21 -4.53
CA ASN A 237 5.88 26.73 -3.22
C ASN A 237 4.93 25.54 -3.32
N SER A 238 4.02 25.54 -4.30
CA SER A 238 3.13 24.41 -4.56
C SER A 238 3.90 23.16 -4.98
N LEU A 239 4.90 23.30 -5.86
CA LEU A 239 5.77 22.19 -6.26
C LEU A 239 6.64 21.68 -5.11
N ARG A 240 7.17 22.58 -4.25
CA ARG A 240 7.90 22.18 -3.03
C ARG A 240 7.01 21.37 -2.10
N GLY A 241 5.77 21.83 -1.87
CA GLY A 241 4.78 21.08 -1.09
C GLY A 241 4.50 19.70 -1.67
N ALA A 242 4.34 19.59 -3.00
CA ALA A 242 4.16 18.31 -3.68
C ALA A 242 5.38 17.38 -3.51
N ILE A 243 6.60 17.89 -3.64
CA ILE A 243 7.84 17.14 -3.39
C ILE A 243 7.93 16.66 -1.95
N ASP A 244 7.55 17.49 -0.97
CA ASP A 244 7.55 17.13 0.45
C ASP A 244 6.53 16.01 0.75
N GLU A 245 5.34 16.06 0.14
CA GLU A 245 4.32 15.01 0.21
C GLU A 245 4.80 13.69 -0.43
N LEU A 246 5.44 13.77 -1.60
CA LEU A 246 6.05 12.61 -2.27
C LEU A 246 7.17 12.01 -1.41
N ASN A 247 8.03 12.83 -0.82
CA ASN A 247 9.07 12.40 0.13
C ASN A 247 8.48 11.69 1.35
N ALA A 248 7.41 12.23 1.93
CA ALA A 248 6.71 11.59 3.04
C ALA A 248 6.15 10.22 2.64
N THR A 249 5.61 10.10 1.43
CA THR A 249 5.09 8.84 0.89
C THR A 249 6.20 7.81 0.68
N ILE A 250 7.36 8.21 0.13
CA ILE A 250 8.53 7.34 -0.02
C ILE A 250 9.01 6.83 1.35
N ASN A 251 9.05 7.70 2.37
CA ASN A 251 9.43 7.32 3.72
C ASN A 251 8.46 6.28 4.32
N GLN A 252 7.15 6.43 4.10
CA GLN A 252 6.15 5.44 4.52
C GLN A 252 6.33 4.09 3.81
N LEU A 253 6.59 4.11 2.49
CA LEU A 253 6.87 2.90 1.72
C LEU A 253 8.15 2.19 2.18
N SER A 254 9.20 2.95 2.50
CA SER A 254 10.45 2.41 3.05
C SER A 254 10.25 1.76 4.42
N ALA A 255 9.44 2.36 5.29
CA ALA A 255 9.07 1.78 6.58
C ALA A 255 8.25 0.49 6.42
N LEU A 256 7.29 0.48 5.49
CA LEU A 256 6.52 -0.72 5.15
C LEU A 256 7.41 -1.83 4.61
N SER A 257 8.30 -1.52 3.67
CA SER A 257 9.29 -2.45 3.10
C SER A 257 10.15 -3.08 4.20
N SER A 258 10.67 -2.26 5.12
CA SER A 258 11.45 -2.72 6.27
C SER A 258 10.65 -3.65 7.19
N SER A 259 9.38 -3.33 7.45
CA SER A 259 8.48 -4.18 8.24
C SER A 259 8.25 -5.55 7.58
N VAL A 260 8.01 -5.57 6.26
CA VAL A 260 7.81 -6.80 5.49
C VAL A 260 9.09 -7.64 5.45
N ILE A 261 10.27 -7.02 5.28
CA ILE A 261 11.56 -7.71 5.32
C ILE A 261 11.78 -8.36 6.69
N ASN A 262 11.53 -7.64 7.79
CA ASN A 262 11.66 -8.17 9.14
C ASN A 262 10.70 -9.35 9.38
N ALA A 263 9.43 -9.21 9.01
CA ALA A 263 8.45 -10.30 9.11
C ALA A 263 8.87 -11.52 8.26
N SER A 264 9.40 -11.29 7.06
CA SER A 264 9.91 -12.36 6.19
C SER A 264 11.14 -13.07 6.81
N SER A 265 12.04 -12.33 7.46
CA SER A 265 13.19 -12.89 8.17
C SER A 265 12.75 -13.74 9.37
N THR A 266 11.80 -13.26 10.17
CA THR A 266 11.21 -14.03 11.27
C THR A 266 10.54 -15.31 10.74
N ALA A 267 9.79 -15.21 9.64
CA ALA A 267 9.21 -16.38 8.99
C ALA A 267 10.28 -17.38 8.55
N ASN A 268 11.41 -16.94 7.98
CA ASN A 268 12.53 -17.82 7.60
C ASN A 268 13.08 -18.62 8.77
N ASN A 269 13.24 -17.99 9.95
CA ASN A 269 13.72 -18.68 11.14
C ASN A 269 12.74 -19.77 11.60
N TYR A 270 11.43 -19.49 11.59
CA TYR A 270 10.41 -20.49 11.92
C TYR A 270 10.31 -21.62 10.89
N THR A 271 10.43 -21.29 9.61
CA THR A 271 10.42 -22.27 8.51
C THR A 271 11.53 -23.33 8.67
N ALA A 272 12.74 -22.91 9.04
CA ALA A 272 13.85 -23.82 9.32
C ALA A 272 13.59 -24.71 10.55
N GLN A 273 13.04 -24.13 11.64
CA GLN A 273 12.69 -24.87 12.85
C GLN A 273 11.57 -25.88 12.59
N PHE A 274 10.56 -25.52 11.80
CA PHE A 274 9.46 -26.43 11.44
C PHE A 274 9.94 -27.63 10.64
N LEU A 275 10.86 -27.44 9.68
CA LEU A 275 11.44 -28.58 8.94
C LEU A 275 12.21 -29.53 9.85
N GLN A 276 13.00 -28.99 10.79
CA GLN A 276 13.71 -29.82 11.78
C GLN A 276 12.73 -30.59 12.68
N LEU A 277 11.67 -29.93 13.14
CA LEU A 277 10.64 -30.55 13.97
C LEU A 277 9.87 -31.65 13.21
N ILE A 278 9.48 -31.39 11.95
CA ILE A 278 8.84 -32.38 11.06
C ILE A 278 9.73 -33.62 10.91
N ALA A 279 11.03 -33.43 10.68
CA ALA A 279 11.98 -34.54 10.55
C ALA A 279 12.07 -35.35 11.85
N LEU A 280 12.16 -34.68 13.01
CA LEU A 280 12.24 -35.33 14.31
C LEU A 280 10.96 -36.12 14.63
N LEU A 281 9.78 -35.51 14.44
CA LEU A 281 8.48 -36.15 14.67
C LEU A 281 8.29 -37.38 13.78
N ASN A 282 8.69 -37.29 12.51
CA ASN A 282 8.61 -38.41 11.58
C ASN A 282 9.56 -39.55 12.00
N GLN A 283 10.79 -39.21 12.42
CA GLN A 283 11.74 -40.19 12.95
C GLN A 283 11.21 -40.89 14.21
N THR A 284 10.69 -40.12 15.18
CA THR A 284 10.09 -40.64 16.41
C THR A 284 8.87 -41.52 16.11
N SER A 285 8.00 -41.07 15.19
CA SER A 285 6.84 -41.84 14.74
C SER A 285 7.26 -43.20 14.20
N ASN A 286 8.26 -43.26 13.31
CA ASN A 286 8.77 -44.52 12.76
C ASN A 286 9.34 -45.45 13.83
N VAL A 287 10.07 -44.91 14.81
CA VAL A 287 10.60 -45.69 15.94
C VAL A 287 9.48 -46.29 16.79
N LEU A 288 8.40 -45.53 17.04
CA LEU A 288 7.24 -46.02 17.79
C LEU A 288 6.48 -47.11 17.03
N GLY A 289 6.29 -46.93 15.72
CA GLY A 289 5.68 -47.96 14.86
C GLY A 289 6.50 -49.26 14.84
N ALA A 290 7.82 -49.16 14.72
CA ALA A 290 8.72 -50.31 14.78
C ALA A 290 8.71 -50.98 16.17
N SER A 291 8.70 -50.18 17.25
CA SER A 291 8.62 -50.68 18.63
C SER A 291 7.29 -51.42 18.88
N ALA A 292 6.18 -50.87 18.40
CA ALA A 292 4.87 -51.49 18.52
C ALA A 292 4.81 -52.86 17.82
N TYR A 293 5.42 -52.96 16.63
CA TYR A 293 5.55 -54.21 15.88
C TYR A 293 6.41 -55.25 16.63
N LEU A 294 7.57 -54.83 17.15
CA LEU A 294 8.46 -55.72 17.92
C LEU A 294 7.78 -56.24 19.19
N ILE A 295 7.10 -55.38 19.95
CA ILE A 295 6.33 -55.78 21.14
C ILE A 295 5.16 -56.70 20.78
N ASN A 296 4.50 -56.46 19.64
CA ASN A 296 3.45 -57.39 19.20
C ASN A 296 4.04 -58.76 18.81
N SER A 297 5.25 -58.80 18.26
CA SER A 297 5.92 -60.06 17.92
C SER A 297 6.30 -60.90 19.15
N THR A 298 6.50 -60.28 20.33
CA THR A 298 6.75 -61.01 21.57
C THR A 298 5.50 -61.73 22.10
N LEU A 299 4.31 -61.34 21.66
CA LEU A 299 3.05 -62.01 22.01
C LEU A 299 3.05 -63.49 21.59
N LEU A 300 3.66 -63.81 20.45
CA LEU A 300 3.74 -65.19 19.96
C LEU A 300 4.62 -66.05 20.89
N VAL A 301 5.74 -65.50 21.38
CA VAL A 301 6.61 -66.19 22.35
C VAL A 301 5.89 -66.38 23.68
N GLU A 302 5.18 -65.34 24.17
CA GLU A 302 4.42 -65.41 25.42
C GLU A 302 3.30 -66.45 25.34
N SER A 303 2.57 -66.50 24.21
CA SER A 303 1.51 -67.50 23.99
C SER A 303 2.04 -68.93 23.97
N LEU A 304 3.25 -69.15 23.43
CA LEU A 304 3.90 -70.45 23.46
C LEU A 304 4.33 -70.83 24.87
N LEU A 305 4.86 -69.86 25.64
CA LEU A 305 5.26 -70.06 27.03
C LEU A 305 4.06 -70.42 27.91
N GLN A 306 2.94 -69.70 27.75
CA GLN A 306 1.68 -70.01 28.43
C GLN A 306 1.19 -71.42 28.10
N ALA A 307 1.22 -71.83 26.83
CA ALA A 307 0.83 -73.17 26.41
C ALA A 307 1.70 -74.25 27.08
N GLN A 308 3.03 -74.04 27.12
CA GLN A 308 3.96 -74.95 27.80
C GLN A 308 3.71 -75.03 29.31
N LEU A 309 3.40 -73.91 29.97
CA LEU A 309 3.07 -73.90 31.40
C LEU A 309 1.77 -74.66 31.71
N ILE A 310 0.76 -74.53 30.85
CA ILE A 310 -0.50 -75.27 30.97
C ILE A 310 -0.26 -76.78 30.79
N GLU A 311 0.49 -77.17 29.77
CA GLU A 311 0.82 -78.57 29.51
C GLU A 311 1.59 -79.19 30.68
N LEU A 312 2.59 -78.48 31.22
CA LEU A 312 3.35 -78.93 32.38
C LEU A 312 2.47 -79.06 33.63
N LYS A 313 1.54 -78.12 33.86
CA LYS A 313 0.57 -78.20 34.95
C LYS A 313 -0.31 -79.45 34.83
N ILE A 314 -0.82 -79.73 33.63
CA ILE A 314 -1.64 -80.92 33.37
C ILE A 314 -0.84 -82.18 33.67
N ALA A 315 0.39 -82.27 33.16
CA ALA A 315 1.29 -83.41 33.38
C ALA A 315 1.60 -83.63 34.87
N LEU A 316 1.93 -82.58 35.62
CA LEU A 316 2.20 -82.68 37.06
C LEU A 316 0.95 -83.03 37.87
N THR A 317 -0.22 -82.50 37.50
CA THR A 317 -1.49 -82.84 38.15
C THR A 317 -1.79 -84.33 37.96
N ALA A 318 -1.63 -84.85 36.73
CA ALA A 318 -1.78 -86.28 36.44
C ALA A 318 -0.75 -87.13 37.22
N GLY A 319 0.51 -86.70 37.27
CA GLY A 319 1.55 -87.36 38.07
C GLY A 319 1.21 -87.40 39.58
N GLY A 320 0.69 -86.31 40.12
CA GLY A 320 0.22 -86.24 41.51
C GLY A 320 -0.96 -87.19 41.80
N GLN A 321 -1.87 -87.39 40.84
CA GLN A 321 -2.95 -88.37 40.96
C GLN A 321 -2.43 -89.82 40.96
N VAL A 322 -1.43 -90.12 40.13
CA VAL A 322 -0.77 -91.44 40.11
C VAL A 322 -0.09 -91.70 41.45
N LEU A 323 0.71 -90.76 41.96
CA LEU A 323 1.38 -90.87 43.26
C LEU A 323 0.37 -91.09 44.41
N GLY A 324 -0.76 -90.37 44.39
CA GLY A 324 -1.82 -90.57 45.38
C GLY A 324 -2.46 -91.97 45.30
N THR A 325 -2.57 -92.53 44.10
CA THR A 325 -3.06 -93.91 43.89
C THR A 325 -2.04 -94.93 44.41
N GLU A 326 -0.76 -94.76 44.11
CA GLU A 326 0.33 -95.62 44.59
C GLU A 326 0.45 -95.60 46.13
N ALA A 327 0.36 -94.42 46.74
CA ALA A 327 0.35 -94.26 48.19
C ALA A 327 -0.79 -95.06 48.85
N ASN A 328 -1.99 -95.04 48.25
CA ASN A 328 -3.15 -95.80 48.72
C ASN A 328 -2.92 -97.31 48.61
N VAL A 329 -2.38 -97.79 47.49
CA VAL A 329 -2.07 -99.22 47.29
C VAL A 329 -1.04 -99.69 48.33
N ILE A 330 0.03 -98.93 48.55
CA ILE A 330 1.06 -99.26 49.56
C ILE A 330 0.46 -99.26 50.97
N SER A 331 -0.38 -98.28 51.30
CA SER A 331 -1.08 -98.24 52.59
C SER A 331 -1.96 -99.48 52.81
N GLN A 332 -2.67 -99.94 51.79
CA GLN A 332 -3.49 -101.17 51.84
C GLN A 332 -2.62 -102.42 52.01
N LEU A 333 -1.50 -102.52 51.28
CA LEU A 333 -0.54 -103.63 51.41
C LEU A 333 0.05 -103.69 52.82
N ARG A 334 0.52 -102.57 53.36
CA ARG A 334 1.02 -102.49 54.74
C ARG A 334 -0.05 -102.89 55.74
N SER A 335 -1.28 -102.40 55.58
CA SER A 335 -2.40 -102.76 56.46
C SER A 335 -2.69 -104.26 56.44
N SER A 336 -2.52 -104.92 55.29
CA SER A 336 -2.71 -106.36 55.13
C SER A 336 -1.57 -107.19 55.73
N LEU A 337 -0.34 -106.68 55.71
CA LEU A 337 0.84 -107.34 56.31
C LEU A 337 0.95 -107.12 57.83
N ASN A 338 0.39 -106.03 58.34
CA ASN A 338 0.50 -105.63 59.74
C ASN A 338 0.13 -106.75 60.75
N PRO A 339 -0.96 -107.53 60.59
CA PRO A 339 -1.30 -108.59 61.55
C PRO A 339 -0.24 -109.71 61.64
N ILE A 340 0.50 -109.97 60.56
CA ILE A 340 1.57 -110.98 60.54
C ILE A 340 2.81 -110.42 61.25
N VAL A 341 3.21 -109.20 60.88
CA VAL A 341 4.40 -108.53 61.41
C VAL A 341 4.25 -108.16 62.89
N SER A 342 3.09 -107.65 63.31
CA SER A 342 2.84 -107.30 64.72
C SER A 342 2.90 -108.51 65.66
N ASN A 343 2.77 -109.73 65.11
CA ASN A 343 2.85 -110.99 65.83
C ASN A 343 4.12 -111.80 65.53
N GLU A 344 5.09 -111.23 64.79
CA GLU A 344 6.33 -111.90 64.38
C GLU A 344 7.02 -112.59 65.54
N GLN A 345 7.28 -111.87 66.63
CA GLN A 345 8.00 -112.42 67.78
C GLN A 345 7.24 -113.59 68.40
N SER A 346 5.91 -113.51 68.45
CA SER A 346 5.07 -114.60 68.96
C SER A 346 5.12 -115.82 68.04
N TYR A 347 5.08 -115.63 66.72
CA TYR A 347 5.22 -116.73 65.76
C TYR A 347 6.61 -117.37 65.79
N ILE A 348 7.68 -116.57 65.81
CA ILE A 348 9.06 -117.05 65.95
C ILE A 348 9.23 -117.80 67.27
N ASN A 349 8.68 -117.31 68.37
CA ASN A 349 8.74 -118.01 69.65
C ASN A 349 8.01 -119.36 69.59
N ALA A 350 6.81 -119.41 68.99
CA ALA A 350 6.05 -120.65 68.83
C ALA A 350 6.79 -121.67 67.93
N LEU A 351 7.39 -121.20 66.83
CA LEU A 351 8.20 -122.03 65.93
C LEU A 351 9.45 -122.56 66.63
N ASN A 352 10.13 -121.75 67.45
CA ASN A 352 11.27 -122.18 68.25
C ASN A 352 10.88 -123.19 69.34
N THR A 353 9.74 -123.01 70.00
CA THR A 353 9.19 -124.01 70.93
C THR A 353 8.91 -125.32 70.20
N LEU A 354 8.22 -125.28 69.05
CA LEU A 354 7.93 -126.46 68.25
C LEU A 354 9.20 -127.17 67.77
N LYS A 355 10.23 -126.42 67.35
CA LYS A 355 11.54 -126.94 66.96
C LYS A 355 12.27 -127.60 68.12
N ASN A 356 12.22 -127.01 69.31
CA ASN A 356 12.79 -127.63 70.52
C ASN A 356 12.07 -128.92 70.89
N ASP A 357 10.74 -128.95 70.81
CA ASP A 357 9.93 -130.15 71.08
C ASP A 357 10.27 -131.26 70.06
N LEU A 358 10.37 -130.92 68.77
CA LEU A 358 10.76 -131.84 67.71
C LEU A 358 12.19 -132.39 67.90
N SER A 359 13.17 -131.54 68.26
CA SER A 359 14.54 -131.97 68.57
C SER A 359 14.64 -132.81 69.85
N GLN A 360 13.70 -132.66 70.81
CA GLN A 360 13.63 -133.59 71.95
C GLN A 360 13.13 -134.97 71.51
N ILE A 361 12.12 -135.04 70.64
CA ILE A 361 11.60 -136.30 70.09
C ILE A 361 12.68 -137.03 69.28
N GLU A 362 13.44 -136.28 68.45
CA GLU A 362 14.59 -136.77 67.68
C GLU A 362 15.60 -137.53 68.57
N LYS A 363 15.93 -136.96 69.74
CA LYS A 363 16.92 -137.54 70.68
C LYS A 363 16.51 -138.87 71.32
N PHE A 364 15.22 -139.21 71.34
CA PHE A 364 14.70 -140.41 72.01
C PHE A 364 14.13 -141.45 71.05
N THR A 365 14.06 -141.18 69.74
CA THR A 365 13.56 -142.13 68.74
C THR A 365 14.68 -142.95 68.11
N ASN A 366 14.43 -144.25 67.86
CA ASN A 366 15.30 -145.12 67.06
C ASN A 366 14.69 -145.41 65.66
N ASN A 367 13.66 -144.67 65.25
CA ASN A 367 12.96 -144.84 63.96
C ASN A 367 13.49 -143.83 62.93
N SER A 368 14.28 -144.34 61.97
CA SER A 368 14.94 -143.52 60.93
C SER A 368 13.98 -142.80 59.99
N THR A 369 12.75 -143.30 59.77
CA THR A 369 11.74 -142.62 58.96
C THR A 369 11.14 -141.42 59.70
N LEU A 370 10.88 -141.58 61.01
CA LEU A 370 10.39 -140.49 61.85
C LEU A 370 11.46 -139.39 62.00
N ASP A 371 12.72 -139.79 62.13
CA ASP A 371 13.88 -138.90 62.24
C ASP A 371 14.05 -138.02 60.98
N ALA A 372 13.87 -138.60 59.79
CA ALA A 372 13.89 -137.87 58.52
C ALA A 372 12.72 -136.86 58.42
N GLU A 373 11.52 -137.24 58.86
CA GLU A 373 10.34 -136.38 58.83
C GLU A 373 10.44 -135.20 59.82
N ILE A 374 11.03 -135.44 60.99
CA ILE A 374 11.37 -134.40 61.97
C ILE A 374 12.35 -133.41 61.35
N ASN A 375 13.43 -133.89 60.73
CA ASN A 375 14.43 -133.03 60.08
C ASN A 375 13.85 -132.23 58.90
N ASN A 376 12.97 -132.83 58.09
CA ASN A 376 12.23 -132.12 57.04
C ASN A 376 11.30 -131.03 57.62
N THR A 377 10.64 -131.31 58.74
CA THR A 377 9.75 -130.35 59.44
C THR A 377 10.55 -129.20 60.05
N ILE A 378 11.71 -129.47 60.66
CA ILE A 378 12.62 -128.44 61.18
C ILE A 378 13.13 -127.55 60.03
N ASN A 379 13.46 -128.13 58.88
CA ASN A 379 13.83 -127.36 57.68
C ASN A 379 12.67 -126.48 57.18
N ALA A 380 11.44 -127.00 57.17
CA ALA A 380 10.25 -126.21 56.84
C ALA A 380 10.00 -125.08 57.85
N ILE A 381 10.21 -125.33 59.14
CA ILE A 381 10.14 -124.30 60.20
C ILE A 381 11.17 -123.20 59.96
N ASN A 382 12.43 -123.54 59.68
CA ASN A 382 13.47 -122.56 59.38
C ASN A 382 13.12 -121.74 58.12
N GLN A 383 12.46 -122.34 57.11
CA GLN A 383 11.96 -121.61 55.93
C GLN A 383 10.84 -120.62 56.30
N VAL A 384 9.91 -121.03 57.17
CA VAL A 384 8.83 -120.15 57.65
C VAL A 384 9.38 -118.99 58.49
N GLU A 385 10.35 -119.24 59.38
CA GLU A 385 11.04 -118.18 60.14
C GLU A 385 11.71 -117.16 59.20
N ASN A 386 12.45 -117.63 58.19
CA ASN A 386 13.06 -116.77 57.19
C ASN A 386 12.02 -115.97 56.38
N LEU A 387 10.87 -116.57 56.05
CA LEU A 387 9.78 -115.88 55.36
C LEU A 387 9.16 -114.79 56.23
N ILE A 388 8.96 -115.03 57.53
CA ILE A 388 8.42 -114.04 58.47
C ILE A 388 9.38 -112.85 58.61
N ILE A 389 10.68 -113.11 58.78
CA ILE A 389 11.71 -112.06 58.83
C ILE A 389 11.73 -111.25 57.52
N THR A 390 11.66 -111.93 56.37
CA THR A 390 11.58 -111.28 55.05
C THR A 390 10.31 -110.43 54.92
N LEU A 391 9.17 -110.89 55.42
CA LEU A 391 7.90 -110.16 55.43
C LEU A 391 7.97 -108.88 56.27
N ASN A 392 8.65 -108.92 57.43
CA ASN A 392 8.88 -107.73 58.25
C ASN A 392 9.79 -106.72 57.53
N GLN A 393 10.85 -107.19 56.87
CA GLN A 393 11.70 -106.33 56.03
C GLN A 393 10.89 -105.67 54.90
N VAL A 394 10.03 -106.42 54.20
CA VAL A 394 9.13 -105.88 53.17
C VAL A 394 8.17 -104.83 53.75
N TYR A 395 7.61 -105.08 54.94
CA TYR A 395 6.72 -104.12 55.61
C TYR A 395 7.41 -102.79 55.97
N ASN A 396 8.65 -102.86 56.45
CA ASN A 396 9.44 -101.67 56.78
C ASN A 396 9.84 -100.91 55.51
N ASN A 397 10.29 -101.60 54.47
CA ASN A 397 10.61 -100.99 53.17
C ASN A 397 9.37 -100.31 52.55
N LEU A 398 8.18 -100.92 52.64
CA LEU A 398 6.93 -100.28 52.20
C LEU A 398 6.62 -99.01 53.00
N GLY A 399 7.02 -98.94 54.27
CA GLY A 399 6.89 -97.74 55.09
C GLY A 399 7.81 -96.61 54.65
N GLU A 400 9.05 -96.94 54.29
CA GLU A 400 10.01 -95.98 53.70
C GLU A 400 9.48 -95.46 52.36
N VAL A 401 9.07 -96.36 51.45
CA VAL A 401 8.48 -95.99 50.14
C VAL A 401 7.23 -95.12 50.32
N GLN A 402 6.37 -95.41 51.29
CA GLN A 402 5.18 -94.58 51.56
C GLN A 402 5.56 -93.16 52.01
N SER A 403 6.59 -93.03 52.85
CA SER A 403 7.10 -91.74 53.30
C SER A 403 7.70 -90.94 52.14
N GLU A 404 8.47 -91.60 51.27
CA GLU A 404 9.04 -90.99 50.07
C GLU A 404 7.94 -90.51 49.10
N ILE A 405 6.96 -91.35 48.79
CA ILE A 405 5.83 -90.98 47.91
C ILE A 405 5.06 -89.79 48.49
N SER A 406 4.80 -89.77 49.81
CA SER A 406 4.10 -88.67 50.47
C SER A 406 4.89 -87.36 50.35
N SER A 407 6.21 -87.40 50.54
CA SER A 407 7.11 -86.26 50.36
C SER A 407 7.10 -85.75 48.91
N THR A 408 7.23 -86.65 47.93
CA THR A 408 7.16 -86.31 46.50
C THR A 408 5.80 -85.73 46.13
N GLN A 409 4.70 -86.25 46.67
CA GLN A 409 3.35 -85.74 46.42
C GLN A 409 3.19 -84.29 46.93
N VAL A 410 3.73 -83.97 48.11
CA VAL A 410 3.74 -82.59 48.63
C VAL A 410 4.53 -81.67 47.70
N GLN A 411 5.70 -82.11 47.22
CA GLN A 411 6.50 -81.34 46.26
C GLN A 411 5.78 -81.12 44.93
N VAL A 412 5.08 -82.14 44.41
CA VAL A 412 4.27 -82.02 43.18
C VAL A 412 3.11 -81.02 43.39
N ASN A 413 2.42 -81.07 44.52
CA ASN A 413 1.35 -80.12 44.82
C ASN A 413 1.86 -78.67 44.89
N GLN A 414 3.01 -78.45 45.56
CA GLN A 414 3.66 -77.14 45.60
C GLN A 414 4.10 -76.66 44.20
N ALA A 415 4.60 -77.56 43.36
CA ALA A 415 4.95 -77.24 41.98
C ALA A 415 3.72 -76.84 41.15
N VAL A 416 2.58 -77.52 41.33
CA VAL A 416 1.30 -77.17 40.67
C VAL A 416 0.78 -75.81 41.13
N GLU A 417 0.88 -75.49 42.42
CA GLU A 417 0.56 -74.15 42.94
C GLU A 417 1.49 -73.08 42.36
N GLY A 418 2.79 -73.33 42.32
CA GLY A 418 3.77 -72.45 41.67
C GLY A 418 3.44 -72.20 40.20
N LEU A 419 3.02 -73.23 39.46
CA LEU A 419 2.57 -73.08 38.07
C LEU A 419 1.28 -72.26 37.93
N ASN A 420 0.35 -72.33 38.88
CA ASN A 420 -0.83 -71.47 38.86
C ASN A 420 -0.45 -69.99 38.96
N TYR A 421 0.50 -69.64 39.84
CA TYR A 421 1.03 -68.29 39.91
C TYR A 421 1.74 -67.87 38.62
N ALA A 422 2.55 -68.76 38.03
CA ALA A 422 3.25 -68.48 36.78
C ALA A 422 2.28 -68.24 35.61
N ILE A 423 1.21 -69.04 35.48
CA ILE A 423 0.17 -68.86 34.46
C ILE A 423 -0.56 -67.53 34.64
N TYR A 424 -0.92 -67.17 35.88
CA TYR A 424 -1.56 -65.89 36.16
C TYR A 424 -0.68 -64.70 35.76
N ALA A 425 0.60 -64.73 36.14
CA ALA A 425 1.57 -63.70 35.79
C ALA A 425 1.77 -63.59 34.26
N ALA A 426 1.81 -64.73 33.55
CA ALA A 426 1.93 -64.75 32.09
C ALA A 426 0.70 -64.16 31.38
N ASN A 427 -0.52 -64.34 31.93
CA ASN A 427 -1.73 -63.73 31.39
C ASN A 427 -1.76 -62.19 31.62
N GLU A 428 -1.31 -61.73 32.79
CA GLU A 428 -1.17 -60.28 33.05
C GLU A 428 -0.11 -59.64 32.12
N SER A 429 1.00 -60.33 31.90
CA SER A 429 2.07 -59.94 30.97
C SER A 429 1.53 -59.78 29.54
N GLU A 430 0.76 -60.73 29.02
CA GLU A 430 0.13 -60.65 27.70
C GLU A 430 -0.80 -59.43 27.58
N ALA A 431 -1.67 -59.21 28.58
CA ALA A 431 -2.58 -58.06 28.59
C ALA A 431 -1.81 -56.72 28.57
N LEU A 432 -0.69 -56.63 29.29
CA LEU A 432 0.20 -55.47 29.27
C LEU A 432 0.87 -55.29 27.90
N ILE A 433 1.38 -56.35 27.28
CA ILE A 433 2.00 -56.32 25.95
C ILE A 433 1.00 -55.79 24.91
N ILE A 434 -0.24 -56.29 24.92
CA ILE A 434 -1.31 -55.83 24.02
C ILE A 434 -1.61 -54.34 24.25
N SER A 435 -1.76 -53.93 25.50
CA SER A 435 -2.03 -52.54 25.88
C SER A 435 -0.92 -51.58 25.42
N ILE A 436 0.34 -51.95 25.68
CA ILE A 436 1.52 -51.17 25.28
C ILE A 436 1.58 -51.05 23.75
N SER A 437 1.46 -52.17 23.02
CA SER A 437 1.48 -52.15 21.55
C SER A 437 0.39 -51.25 20.98
N LYS A 438 -0.85 -51.35 21.48
CA LYS A 438 -1.97 -50.51 21.06
C LYS A 438 -1.69 -49.02 21.31
N ASN A 439 -1.20 -48.66 22.50
CA ASN A 439 -0.90 -47.28 22.83
C ASN A 439 0.22 -46.69 21.96
N LEU A 440 1.25 -47.49 21.64
CA LEU A 440 2.31 -47.07 20.72
C LEU A 440 1.81 -46.83 19.30
N TYR A 441 0.89 -47.66 18.79
CA TYR A 441 0.26 -47.42 17.48
C TYR A 441 -0.63 -46.17 17.46
N LEU A 442 -1.37 -45.91 18.52
CA LEU A 442 -2.16 -44.68 18.64
C LEU A 442 -1.25 -43.44 18.63
N LEU A 443 -0.16 -43.47 19.42
CA LEU A 443 0.81 -42.38 19.47
C LEU A 443 1.53 -42.18 18.13
N HIS A 444 1.89 -43.26 17.42
CA HIS A 444 2.42 -43.21 16.06
C HIS A 444 1.47 -42.47 15.10
N ASN A 445 0.18 -42.79 15.13
CA ASN A 445 -0.82 -42.14 14.29
C ASN A 445 -1.02 -40.66 14.65
N GLU A 446 -1.04 -40.31 15.93
CA GLU A 446 -1.12 -38.91 16.38
C GLU A 446 0.09 -38.10 15.92
N LEU A 447 1.31 -38.65 16.03
CA LEU A 447 2.53 -37.99 15.55
C LEU A 447 2.53 -37.81 14.03
N ASN A 448 2.05 -38.79 13.26
CA ASN A 448 1.90 -38.64 11.81
C ASN A 448 0.91 -37.52 11.46
N ASN A 449 -0.21 -37.44 12.17
CA ASN A 449 -1.21 -36.39 11.94
C ASN A 449 -0.64 -35.01 12.28
N LEU A 450 0.06 -34.88 13.41
CA LEU A 450 0.75 -33.66 13.82
C LEU A 450 1.81 -33.25 12.78
N THR A 451 2.57 -34.21 12.24
CA THR A 451 3.56 -33.99 11.19
C THR A 451 2.92 -33.42 9.92
N ASN A 452 1.76 -33.93 9.52
CA ASN A 452 1.02 -33.42 8.36
C ASN A 452 0.47 -31.99 8.60
N GLN A 453 -0.04 -31.70 9.79
CA GLN A 453 -0.50 -30.34 10.16
C GLN A 453 0.66 -29.32 10.13
N LEU A 454 1.82 -29.72 10.67
CA LEU A 454 3.05 -28.92 10.60
C LEU A 454 3.51 -28.69 9.16
N LEU A 455 3.46 -29.73 8.30
CA LEU A 455 3.81 -29.61 6.89
C LEU A 455 2.88 -28.63 6.15
N SER A 456 1.57 -28.71 6.40
CA SER A 456 0.61 -27.75 5.83
C SER A 456 0.90 -26.32 6.28
N THR A 457 1.28 -26.14 7.55
CA THR A 457 1.64 -24.82 8.10
C THR A 457 2.90 -24.28 7.43
N TYR A 458 3.92 -25.13 7.26
CA TYR A 458 5.14 -24.80 6.52
C TYR A 458 4.85 -24.33 5.08
N LEU A 459 4.02 -25.07 4.33
CA LEU A 459 3.64 -24.70 2.96
C LEU A 459 2.88 -23.36 2.93
N GLY A 460 2.00 -23.13 3.90
CA GLY A 460 1.33 -21.84 4.08
C GLY A 460 2.32 -20.69 4.27
N MET A 461 3.29 -20.84 5.18
CA MET A 461 4.32 -19.83 5.43
C MET A 461 5.18 -19.57 4.19
N ALA A 462 5.61 -20.60 3.47
CA ALA A 462 6.38 -20.44 2.23
C ALA A 462 5.59 -19.64 1.17
N SER A 463 4.28 -19.87 1.06
CA SER A 463 3.42 -19.10 0.15
C SER A 463 3.29 -17.62 0.54
N TYR A 464 3.19 -17.32 1.85
CA TYR A 464 3.18 -15.95 2.35
C TYR A 464 4.50 -15.23 2.05
N GLN A 465 5.64 -15.92 2.17
CA GLN A 465 6.95 -15.37 1.83
C GLN A 465 7.07 -15.01 0.33
N ALA A 466 6.59 -15.90 -0.55
CA ALA A 466 6.59 -15.61 -1.99
C ALA A 466 5.75 -14.36 -2.32
N ARG A 467 4.58 -14.22 -1.69
CA ARG A 467 3.74 -13.02 -1.84
C ARG A 467 4.39 -11.77 -1.28
N ALA A 468 5.02 -11.87 -0.10
CA ALA A 468 5.75 -10.76 0.51
C ALA A 468 6.87 -10.25 -0.42
N MET A 469 7.64 -11.15 -1.04
CA MET A 469 8.67 -10.78 -2.02
C MET A 469 8.08 -10.10 -3.26
N SER A 470 6.94 -10.59 -3.75
CA SER A 470 6.21 -9.93 -4.85
C SER A 470 5.78 -8.52 -4.48
N TYR A 471 5.27 -8.29 -3.27
CA TYR A 471 4.89 -6.95 -2.81
C TYR A 471 6.10 -6.04 -2.63
N LEU A 472 7.24 -6.55 -2.14
CA LEU A 472 8.48 -5.78 -2.06
C LEU A 472 8.97 -5.29 -3.43
N MET A 473 8.87 -6.13 -4.47
CA MET A 473 9.19 -5.70 -5.84
C MET A 473 8.24 -4.62 -6.35
N GLN A 474 6.94 -4.74 -6.07
CA GLN A 474 5.97 -3.71 -6.44
C GLN A 474 6.25 -2.38 -5.72
N ILE A 475 6.53 -2.42 -4.42
CA ILE A 475 6.92 -1.23 -3.64
C ILE A 475 8.16 -0.57 -4.24
N SER A 476 9.18 -1.36 -4.61
CA SER A 476 10.40 -0.83 -5.24
C SER A 476 10.12 -0.13 -6.57
N ASN A 477 9.21 -0.66 -7.40
CA ASN A 477 8.83 -0.02 -8.65
C ASN A 477 8.08 1.29 -8.40
N TYR A 478 7.13 1.29 -7.47
CA TYR A 478 6.41 2.51 -7.07
C TYR A 478 7.36 3.58 -6.50
N GLU A 479 8.35 3.20 -5.69
CA GLU A 479 9.37 4.14 -5.21
C GLU A 479 10.15 4.76 -6.38
N GLY A 480 10.50 3.96 -7.39
CA GLY A 480 11.15 4.44 -8.61
C GLY A 480 10.31 5.46 -9.38
N GLU A 481 9.01 5.19 -9.55
CA GLU A 481 8.07 6.11 -10.20
C GLU A 481 7.91 7.42 -9.41
N LEU A 482 7.74 7.34 -8.10
CA LEU A 482 7.63 8.51 -7.21
C LEU A 482 8.89 9.38 -7.28
N ARG A 483 10.09 8.77 -7.24
CA ARG A 483 11.35 9.49 -7.41
C ARG A 483 11.48 10.14 -8.80
N GLY A 484 10.97 9.48 -9.84
CA GLY A 484 10.90 10.04 -11.19
C GLY A 484 10.05 11.33 -11.24
N MET A 485 8.86 11.30 -10.64
CA MET A 485 7.98 12.48 -10.56
C MET A 485 8.62 13.62 -9.75
N MET A 486 9.28 13.30 -8.62
CA MET A 486 10.00 14.30 -7.84
C MET A 486 11.13 14.97 -8.64
N LEU A 487 11.92 14.20 -9.38
CA LEU A 487 13.00 14.76 -10.22
C LEU A 487 12.43 15.70 -11.29
N GLU A 488 11.29 15.35 -11.88
CA GLU A 488 10.61 16.24 -12.83
C GLU A 488 10.17 17.55 -12.17
N ASP A 489 9.59 17.48 -10.97
CA ASP A 489 9.18 18.67 -10.22
C ASP A 489 10.37 19.50 -9.71
N GLU A 490 11.49 18.88 -9.34
CA GLU A 490 12.74 19.59 -9.01
C GLU A 490 13.30 20.37 -10.20
N VAL A 491 13.25 19.77 -11.41
CA VAL A 491 13.63 20.45 -12.65
C VAL A 491 12.71 21.63 -12.92
N ARG A 492 11.39 21.47 -12.75
CA ARG A 492 10.41 22.56 -12.90
C ARG A 492 10.68 23.70 -11.92
N ILE A 493 10.95 23.38 -10.64
CA ILE A 493 11.35 24.37 -9.62
C ILE A 493 12.62 25.11 -10.05
N SER A 494 13.62 24.41 -10.60
CA SER A 494 14.86 25.03 -11.08
C SER A 494 14.59 26.04 -12.20
N VAL A 495 13.74 25.69 -13.17
CA VAL A 495 13.33 26.59 -14.27
C VAL A 495 12.58 27.81 -13.75
N LEU A 496 11.60 27.61 -12.86
CA LEU A 496 10.83 28.71 -12.25
C LEU A 496 11.71 29.64 -11.43
N ASN A 497 12.66 29.11 -10.64
CA ASN A 497 13.62 29.92 -9.90
C ASN A 497 14.54 30.71 -10.83
N ALA A 498 15.02 30.10 -11.91
CA ALA A 498 15.84 30.80 -12.90
C ALA A 498 15.07 31.96 -13.53
N LEU A 499 13.79 31.75 -13.85
CA LEU A 499 12.91 32.78 -14.41
C LEU A 499 12.64 33.90 -13.39
N ALA A 500 12.31 33.56 -12.14
CA ALA A 500 12.11 34.54 -11.07
C ALA A 500 13.39 35.37 -10.82
N ASN A 501 14.54 34.71 -10.71
CA ASN A 501 15.84 35.36 -10.51
C ASN A 501 16.23 36.26 -11.68
N GLN A 502 15.85 35.92 -12.91
CA GLN A 502 16.08 36.79 -14.07
C GLN A 502 15.34 38.12 -13.91
N TYR A 503 14.05 38.09 -13.56
CA TYR A 503 13.26 39.31 -13.39
C TYR A 503 13.63 40.10 -12.14
N LEU A 504 13.92 39.40 -11.03
CA LEU A 504 14.45 40.05 -9.83
C LEU A 504 15.83 40.68 -10.08
N GLY A 505 16.63 40.12 -11.00
CA GLY A 505 17.90 40.71 -11.42
C GLY A 505 17.76 42.09 -12.07
N TYR A 506 16.58 42.41 -12.62
CA TYR A 506 16.27 43.75 -13.13
C TYR A 506 15.89 44.73 -12.03
N LEU A 507 15.61 44.27 -10.81
CA LEU A 507 15.14 45.11 -9.71
C LEU A 507 16.26 45.33 -8.68
N ARG A 508 16.51 46.59 -8.32
CA ARG A 508 17.45 46.97 -7.27
C ARG A 508 16.74 47.81 -6.23
N ILE A 509 16.69 47.31 -5.01
CA ILE A 509 16.14 48.03 -3.86
C ILE A 509 17.27 48.24 -2.86
N ASN A 510 17.39 49.46 -2.32
CA ASN A 510 18.41 49.81 -1.33
C ASN A 510 18.25 49.12 0.05
N ASN A 511 17.26 48.25 0.21
CA ASN A 511 16.96 47.51 1.43
C ASN A 511 16.98 45.99 1.14
N THR A 512 17.74 45.23 1.94
CA THR A 512 17.92 43.78 1.76
C THR A 512 16.78 42.95 2.34
N ASN A 513 15.88 43.55 3.12
CA ASN A 513 14.80 42.86 3.82
C ASN A 513 13.44 43.04 3.12
N VAL A 514 13.43 43.03 1.78
CA VAL A 514 12.21 43.07 0.99
C VAL A 514 12.00 41.70 0.34
N SER A 515 10.89 41.04 0.68
CA SER A 515 10.45 39.82 0.02
C SER A 515 9.63 40.19 -1.21
N ILE A 516 9.92 39.61 -2.37
CA ILE A 516 9.29 39.99 -3.64
C ILE A 516 8.73 38.75 -4.33
N ASP A 517 7.41 38.76 -4.52
CA ASP A 517 6.71 37.77 -5.31
C ASP A 517 6.67 38.22 -6.77
N VAL A 518 7.02 37.32 -7.70
CA VAL A 518 7.07 37.65 -9.13
C VAL A 518 5.91 36.99 -9.87
N THR A 519 5.15 37.81 -10.58
CA THR A 519 4.09 37.35 -11.50
C THR A 519 4.44 37.76 -12.93
N ILE A 520 4.29 36.83 -13.86
CA ILE A 520 4.46 37.11 -15.29
C ILE A 520 3.11 36.96 -15.96
N GLU A 521 2.79 37.92 -16.82
CA GLU A 521 1.56 37.97 -17.59
C GLU A 521 1.84 38.21 -19.08
N GLU A 522 1.04 37.60 -19.92
CA GLU A 522 0.97 37.82 -21.35
C GLU A 522 -0.46 38.24 -21.69
N THR A 523 -0.66 39.51 -22.01
CA THR A 523 -1.96 40.10 -22.32
C THR A 523 -2.09 40.36 -23.81
N PHE A 524 -3.00 39.62 -24.44
CA PHE A 524 -3.44 39.85 -25.81
C PHE A 524 -4.75 40.63 -25.82
N ILE A 525 -4.79 41.76 -26.51
CA ILE A 525 -5.99 42.57 -26.68
C ILE A 525 -6.43 42.41 -28.14
N VAL A 526 -7.46 41.60 -28.36
CA VAL A 526 -8.04 41.38 -29.69
C VAL A 526 -9.04 42.49 -29.98
N GLU A 527 -8.64 43.43 -30.84
CA GLU A 527 -9.53 44.47 -31.33
C GLU A 527 -10.61 43.86 -32.21
N MET A 528 -11.87 44.17 -31.92
CA MET A 528 -13.00 43.69 -32.69
C MET A 528 -13.36 44.64 -33.84
N PRO A 529 -13.92 44.14 -34.95
CA PRO A 529 -14.30 44.98 -36.07
C PRO A 529 -15.44 45.94 -35.70
N SER A 530 -15.42 47.12 -36.30
CA SER A 530 -16.54 48.06 -36.24
C SER A 530 -17.55 47.73 -37.34
N ILE A 531 -18.82 47.59 -36.99
CA ILE A 531 -19.90 47.36 -37.95
C ILE A 531 -20.54 48.70 -38.31
N VAL A 532 -20.61 49.01 -39.60
CA VAL A 532 -21.16 50.27 -40.10
C VAL A 532 -22.16 49.99 -41.21
N ASN A 533 -23.37 50.58 -41.11
CA ASN A 533 -24.33 50.53 -42.20
C ASN A 533 -24.02 51.63 -43.22
N THR A 534 -23.13 51.33 -44.17
CA THR A 534 -22.70 52.31 -45.18
C THR A 534 -23.84 52.74 -46.12
N GLN A 535 -24.84 51.87 -46.34
CA GLN A 535 -26.00 52.17 -47.17
C GLN A 535 -26.85 53.29 -46.54
N TYR A 536 -27.05 53.25 -45.23
CA TYR A 536 -27.74 54.31 -44.51
C TYR A 536 -26.93 55.63 -44.50
N LEU A 537 -25.62 55.55 -44.28
CA LEU A 537 -24.75 56.74 -44.31
C LEU A 537 -24.75 57.40 -45.70
N LEU A 538 -24.74 56.62 -46.78
CA LEU A 538 -24.86 57.11 -48.16
C LEU A 538 -26.23 57.75 -48.42
N GLN A 539 -27.31 57.20 -47.85
CA GLN A 539 -28.64 57.81 -47.94
C GLN A 539 -28.71 59.15 -47.19
N LEU A 540 -28.07 59.27 -46.02
CA LEU A 540 -27.98 60.53 -45.29
C LEU A 540 -27.18 61.58 -46.08
N LEU A 541 -26.03 61.20 -46.64
CA LEU A 541 -25.22 62.07 -47.50
C LEU A 541 -26.00 62.54 -48.75
N ASN A 542 -26.77 61.65 -49.37
CA ASN A 542 -27.62 62.02 -50.51
C ASN A 542 -28.81 62.92 -50.11
N LYS A 543 -29.37 62.74 -48.90
CA LYS A 543 -30.42 63.61 -48.37
C LYS A 543 -29.92 65.00 -47.99
N THR A 544 -28.69 65.13 -47.50
CA THR A 544 -28.07 66.44 -47.24
C THR A 544 -27.58 67.14 -48.52
N ALA A 545 -27.36 66.39 -49.60
CA ALA A 545 -26.96 66.93 -50.91
C ALA A 545 -28.12 67.49 -51.77
N VAL A 546 -29.39 67.35 -51.36
CA VAL A 546 -30.55 67.77 -52.17
C VAL A 546 -31.39 68.85 -51.49
N GLN A 547 -31.49 69.99 -52.21
CA GLN A 547 -32.39 71.16 -52.07
C GLN A 547 -32.07 72.25 -51.05
N GLY A 548 -31.22 73.18 -51.48
CA GLY A 548 -31.34 74.61 -51.17
C GLY A 548 -31.65 75.40 -52.44
N ASN A 549 -32.89 75.42 -52.90
CA ASN A 549 -33.35 76.45 -53.84
C ASN A 549 -34.79 76.88 -53.56
N LYS A 550 -34.95 77.96 -52.80
CA LYS A 550 -36.02 78.94 -52.94
C LYS A 550 -35.41 80.35 -52.84
N THR A 551 -35.15 80.86 -54.02
CA THR A 551 -35.00 82.25 -54.46
C THR A 551 -35.74 83.31 -53.63
N THR A 552 -34.99 84.33 -53.17
CA THR A 552 -35.38 85.75 -53.36
C THR A 552 -34.48 86.33 -54.45
N SER A 553 -35.12 86.74 -55.55
CA SER A 553 -34.48 87.25 -56.76
C SER A 553 -33.92 88.66 -56.60
N HIS A 554 -32.76 88.92 -57.20
CA HIS A 554 -32.50 90.09 -58.04
C HIS A 554 -31.63 89.63 -59.23
N GLY A 555 -32.07 89.96 -60.44
CA GLY A 555 -31.22 89.98 -61.65
C GLY A 555 -31.13 88.67 -62.45
N VAL A 556 -31.92 88.60 -63.52
CA VAL A 556 -32.00 87.51 -64.49
C VAL A 556 -30.80 87.53 -65.47
N SER A 557 -30.23 86.36 -65.76
CA SER A 557 -30.05 85.88 -67.15
C SER A 557 -29.75 84.38 -67.21
N MET A 558 -30.81 83.66 -67.60
CA MET A 558 -30.90 82.45 -68.41
C MET A 558 -29.97 81.23 -68.17
N VAL A 559 -30.67 80.13 -67.86
CA VAL A 559 -30.28 78.72 -67.82
C VAL A 559 -29.60 78.25 -69.10
N THR A 560 -28.48 77.53 -68.98
CA THR A 560 -28.21 76.31 -69.76
C THR A 560 -27.22 75.39 -69.04
N ALA A 561 -27.57 74.11 -68.99
CA ALA A 561 -26.83 72.92 -68.56
C ALA A 561 -25.31 73.07 -68.35
N ILE A 562 -24.84 72.69 -67.15
CA ILE A 562 -23.41 72.45 -66.95
C ILE A 562 -23.10 71.00 -67.38
N PRO A 563 -22.23 70.79 -68.38
CA PRO A 563 -22.01 69.47 -68.97
C PRO A 563 -20.74 68.80 -68.41
N ASN A 564 -20.52 67.55 -68.83
CA ASN A 564 -19.47 66.59 -68.45
C ASN A 564 -17.99 67.07 -68.44
N HIS A 565 -17.69 68.34 -68.69
CA HIS A 565 -16.33 68.89 -68.78
C HIS A 565 -15.70 69.23 -67.42
N LEU A 566 -16.51 69.44 -66.38
CA LEU A 566 -16.01 69.73 -65.02
C LEU A 566 -15.39 68.48 -64.34
N ILE A 567 -15.80 67.28 -64.76
CA ILE A 567 -15.19 66.02 -64.33
C ILE A 567 -13.74 65.91 -64.87
N TYR A 568 -13.47 66.40 -66.07
CA TYR A 568 -12.12 66.38 -66.65
C TYR A 568 -11.16 67.37 -65.98
N LEU A 569 -11.64 68.52 -65.50
CA LEU A 569 -10.82 69.52 -64.80
C LEU A 569 -10.41 69.08 -63.39
N VAL A 570 -11.28 68.35 -62.68
CA VAL A 570 -10.96 67.75 -61.37
C VAL A 570 -10.01 66.55 -61.53
N VAL A 571 -10.17 65.74 -62.59
CA VAL A 571 -9.25 64.64 -62.90
C VAL A 571 -7.86 65.17 -63.31
N LEU A 572 -7.76 66.27 -64.06
CA LEU A 572 -6.48 66.93 -64.38
C LEU A 572 -5.81 67.56 -63.14
N GLY A 573 -6.59 68.15 -62.23
CA GLY A 573 -6.07 68.68 -60.95
C GLY A 573 -5.50 67.60 -60.02
N VAL A 574 -6.18 66.44 -59.94
CA VAL A 574 -5.71 65.28 -59.15
C VAL A 574 -4.49 64.62 -59.82
N SER A 575 -4.43 64.58 -61.16
CA SER A 575 -3.27 64.05 -61.89
C SER A 575 -2.00 64.88 -61.70
N ILE A 576 -2.13 66.22 -61.69
CA ILE A 576 -1.01 67.14 -61.46
C ILE A 576 -0.54 67.09 -60.00
N ALA A 577 -1.45 66.91 -59.04
CA ALA A 577 -1.12 66.73 -57.63
C ALA A 577 -0.40 65.39 -57.37
N VAL A 578 -0.82 64.30 -58.03
CA VAL A 578 -0.15 62.98 -57.94
C VAL A 578 1.25 63.02 -58.57
N LEU A 579 1.45 63.75 -59.68
CA LEU A 579 2.77 63.98 -60.30
C LEU A 579 3.71 64.85 -59.45
N LEU A 580 3.19 65.86 -58.74
CA LEU A 580 3.96 66.69 -57.82
C LEU A 580 4.38 65.92 -56.55
N ILE A 581 3.51 65.06 -56.02
CA ILE A 581 3.80 64.21 -54.86
C ILE A 581 4.82 63.12 -55.23
N THR A 582 4.72 62.51 -56.41
CA THR A 582 5.74 61.54 -56.88
C THR A 582 7.09 62.20 -57.19
N PHE A 583 7.13 63.45 -57.66
CA PHE A 583 8.39 64.19 -57.87
C PHE A 583 9.07 64.62 -56.55
N ILE A 584 8.30 64.90 -55.50
CA ILE A 584 8.81 65.23 -54.16
C ILE A 584 9.33 63.97 -53.44
N ILE A 585 8.63 62.83 -53.56
CA ILE A 585 9.05 61.54 -52.96
C ILE A 585 10.35 61.01 -53.60
N ARG A 586 10.62 61.31 -54.88
CA ARG A 586 11.85 60.86 -55.57
C ARG A 586 13.09 61.74 -55.28
N LYS A 587 12.97 62.80 -54.49
CA LYS A 587 14.07 63.71 -54.11
C LYS A 587 14.43 63.62 -52.62
N LEU A 588 13.72 62.77 -51.86
CA LEU A 588 13.89 62.51 -50.41
C LEU A 588 14.30 61.05 -50.10
N HIS A 589 14.49 60.24 -51.14
CA HIS A 589 15.39 59.09 -51.19
C HIS A 589 16.51 59.41 -52.18
#